data_AF-A0A450XS66-F1
#
_entry.id   AF-A0A450XS66-F1
#
_cell.length_a   1.000
_cell.length_b   1.000
_cell.length_c   1.000
_cell.angle_alpha   90.00
_cell.angle_beta   90.00
_cell.angle_gamma   90.00
#
_symmetry.space_group_name_H-M   'P 1'
#
loop_
_entity.id
_entity.type
_entity.pdbx_description
1 polymer ?
#
loop_
_entity_poly.entity_id
_entity_poly.type
_entity_poly.pdbx_seq_one_letter_code
_entity_poly.pdbx_strand_id
1 'polypeptide(L)' 'MIYVKYVFQIMSNVQIAVDSKHHLIVAEKVTNDGNDIKQLAPMLENAQEVLQPEDLVGLADS' A
#
# COMPACT_ATOMS: atom_id res chain seq x y z
N MET A 1 -4.75 10.14 -4.29
CA MET A 1 -4.37 8.95 -5.08
C MET A 1 -3.29 8.26 -4.29
N ILE A 2 -3.46 6.97 -4.00
CA ILE A 2 -2.49 6.16 -3.28
C ILE A 2 -1.76 5.28 -4.30
N TYR A 3 -0.44 5.22 -4.18
CA TYR A 3 0.39 4.28 -4.94
C TYR A 3 0.95 3.24 -3.98
N VAL A 4 0.68 1.96 -4.27
CA VAL A 4 1.14 0.83 -3.46
C VAL A 4 2.37 0.22 -4.12
N LYS A 5 3.49 0.26 -3.40
CA LYS A 5 4.77 -0.35 -3.79
C LYS A 5 5.00 -1.66 -3.06
N TYR A 6 5.65 -2.56 -3.78
CA TYR A 6 6.03 -3.90 -3.34
C TYR A 6 7.55 -4.01 -3.38
N VAL A 7 8.15 -4.46 -2.27
CA VAL A 7 9.60 -4.72 -2.20
C VAL A 7 9.83 -6.12 -1.65
N PHE A 8 10.38 -7.00 -2.48
CA PHE A 8 10.86 -8.31 -2.05
C PHE A 8 12.16 -8.17 -1.23
N GLN A 9 12.11 -8.63 0.01
CA GLN A 9 13.28 -8.99 0.82
C GLN A 9 13.43 -10.51 0.86
N ILE A 10 14.61 -10.97 1.29
CA ILE A 10 15.06 -12.39 1.20
C ILE A 10 13.98 -13.42 1.58
N MET A 11 13.12 -13.10 2.56
CA MET A 11 12.05 -13.99 3.01
C MET A 11 10.73 -13.25 3.29
N SER A 12 10.50 -12.07 2.70
CA SER A 12 9.26 -11.32 2.96
C SER A 12 9.01 -10.27 1.89
N ASN A 13 7.73 -9.94 1.70
CA ASN A 13 7.30 -8.80 0.93
C ASN A 13 7.00 -7.62 1.85
N VAL A 14 7.46 -6.44 1.47
CA VAL A 14 7.10 -5.18 2.12
C VAL A 14 6.12 -4.43 1.22
N GLN A 15 4.98 -4.07 1.81
CA GLN A 15 3.91 -3.28 1.21
C GLN A 15 4.02 -1.85 1.70
N ILE A 16 4.00 -0.87 0.81
CA ILE A 16 4.10 0.54 1.17
C ILE A 16 3.04 1.33 0.40
N ALA A 17 2.12 1.97 1.12
CA ALA A 17 1.17 2.92 0.54
C ALA A 17 1.73 4.34 0.63
N VAL A 18 1.85 4.99 -0.51
CA VAL A 18 2.33 6.38 -0.62
C VAL A 18 1.21 7.26 -1.13
N ASP A 19 0.89 8.31 -0.39
CA ASP A 19 0.06 9.40 -0.92
C ASP A 19 0.86 10.20 -1.93
N SER A 20 0.47 10.11 -3.20
CA SER A 20 1.19 10.74 -4.30
C SER A 20 1.08 12.26 -4.29
N LYS A 21 0.08 12.84 -3.61
CA LYS A 21 -0.11 14.29 -3.53
C LYS A 21 0.88 14.95 -2.59
N HIS A 22 1.09 14.36 -1.41
CA HIS A 22 1.92 14.93 -0.36
C HIS A 22 3.28 14.20 -0.20
N HIS A 23 3.51 13.15 -0.98
CA HIS A 23 4.71 12.28 -0.91
C HIS A 23 4.92 11.65 0.48
N LEU A 24 3.83 11.32 1.16
CA LEU A 24 3.85 10.73 2.50
C LEU A 24 3.67 9.21 2.42
N ILE A 25 4.42 8.47 3.22
CA ILE A 25 4.12 7.07 3.51
C ILE A 25 2.98 7.07 4.52
N VAL A 26 1.85 6.47 4.16
CA VAL A 26 0.63 6.50 4.98
C VAL A 26 0.31 5.13 5.58
N ALA A 27 0.86 4.06 5.03
CA ALA A 27 0.83 2.74 5.63
C ALA A 27 2.03 1.90 5.16
N GLU A 28 2.52 1.03 6.04
CA GLU A 28 3.49 -0.01 5.70
C GLU A 28 3.07 -1.36 6.29
N LYS A 29 3.42 -2.46 5.63
CA LYS A 29 3.20 -3.81 6.14
C LYS A 29 4.22 -4.79 5.61
N VAL A 30 4.79 -5.61 6.49
CA VAL A 30 5.57 -6.79 6.10
C VAL A 30 4.65 -7.99 6.02
N THR A 31 4.68 -8.70 4.90
CA THR A 31 3.93 -9.93 4.67
C THR A 31 4.88 -11.02 4.22
N ASN A 32 4.60 -12.26 4.64
CA ASN A 32 5.29 -13.44 4.13
C ASN A 32 4.49 -14.13 3.01
N ASP A 33 3.45 -13.45 2.52
CA ASP A 33 2.74 -13.86 1.32
C ASP A 33 3.63 -13.60 0.11
N GLY A 34 3.90 -14.66 -0.67
CA GLY A 34 4.74 -14.61 -1.86
C GLY A 34 4.06 -13.97 -3.06
N ASN A 35 2.81 -13.51 -2.93
CA ASN A 35 2.10 -12.79 -3.97
C ASN A 35 1.46 -11.48 -3.49
N ASP A 36 1.40 -10.56 -4.44
CA ASP A 36 1.12 -9.14 -4.25
C ASP A 36 -0.34 -8.79 -4.57
N ILE A 37 -1.02 -9.68 -5.32
CA ILE A 37 -2.33 -9.48 -5.95
C ILE A 37 -3.41 -9.07 -4.94
N LYS A 38 -3.32 -9.55 -3.70
CA LYS A 38 -4.32 -9.31 -2.65
C LYS A 38 -3.96 -8.20 -1.67
N GLN A 39 -2.84 -7.51 -1.86
CA GLN A 39 -2.36 -6.53 -0.89
C GLN A 39 -2.83 -5.10 -1.20
N LEU A 40 -3.30 -4.82 -2.41
CA LEU A 40 -3.82 -3.48 -2.76
C LEU A 40 -4.99 -3.06 -1.86
N ALA A 41 -6.05 -3.86 -1.77
CA ALA A 41 -7.23 -3.49 -0.97
C ALA A 41 -6.91 -3.25 0.53
N PRO A 42 -6.19 -4.16 1.22
CA PRO A 42 -5.74 -3.91 2.60
C PRO A 42 -4.90 -2.64 2.77
N MET A 43 -4.04 -2.32 1.79
CA MET A 43 -3.22 -1.10 1.86
C MET A 43 -4.03 0.18 1.65
N LEU A 44 -5.11 0.13 0.86
CA LEU A 44 -6.04 1.25 0.72
C LEU A 44 -6.90 1.42 1.98
N GLU A 45 -7.34 0.34 2.62
CA GLU A 45 -8.04 0.40 3.91
C GLU A 45 -7.17 1.07 4.97
N ASN A 46 -5.91 0.67 5.11
CA ASN A 46 -4.97 1.31 6.03
C ASN A 46 -4.76 2.80 5.70
N ALA A 47 -4.60 3.14 4.42
CA ALA A 47 -4.44 4.53 3.99
C ALA A 47 -5.70 5.37 4.27
N GLN A 48 -6.89 4.76 4.11
CA GLN A 48 -8.19 5.36 4.39
C GLN A 48 -8.37 5.69 5.88
N GLU A 49 -7.93 4.79 6.78
CA GLU A 49 -7.96 5.05 8.22
C GLU A 49 -7.08 6.24 8.64
N VAL A 50 -5.91 6.39 8.01
CA VAL A 50 -4.95 7.45 8.32
C VAL A 50 -5.36 8.79 7.71
N LEU A 51 -5.78 8.80 6.45
CA LEU A 51 -6.07 10.03 5.72
C LEU A 51 -7.53 10.48 5.84
N GLN A 52 -8.43 9.57 6.22
CA GLN A 52 -9.88 9.78 6.34
C GLN A 52 -10.54 10.54 5.16
N PRO A 53 -10.20 10.28 3.88
CA PRO A 53 -10.84 10.97 2.76
C PRO A 53 -12.25 10.41 2.51
N GLU A 54 -13.05 11.10 1.71
CA GLU A 54 -14.38 10.58 1.32
C GLU A 54 -14.25 9.43 0.31
N ASP A 55 -13.32 9.57 -0.65
CA ASP A 55 -13.01 8.57 -1.67
C ASP A 55 -11.49 8.45 -1.85
N LEU A 56 -11.01 7.22 -2.05
CA LEU A 56 -9.59 6.93 -2.19
C LEU A 56 -9.33 5.99 -3.39
N VAL A 57 -8.56 6.48 -4.36
CA VAL A 57 -8.17 5.73 -5.56
C VAL A 57 -6.77 5.18 -5.35
N GLY A 58 -6.60 3.87 -5.57
CA GLY A 58 -5.33 3.16 -5.44
C GLY A 58 -4.80 2.60 -6.75
N LEU A 59 -3.49 2.66 -6.93
CA LEU A 59 -2.76 2.01 -8.03
C LEU A 59 -1.67 1.10 -7.44
N ALA A 60 -1.54 -0.09 -7.99
CA ALA A 60 -0.46 -1.03 -7.71
C ALA A 60 0.24 -1.38 -9.03
N ASP A 61 1.51 -1.77 -8.94
CA ASP A 61 2.20 -2.42 -10.05
C ASP A 61 1.56 -3.79 -10.34
N SER A 62 1.59 -4.21 -11.61
CA SER A 62 1.04 -5.48 -12.11
C SER A 62 1.98 -6.65 -11.91
#